data_AF-A0A5C3MNY5-F1
#
_entry.id   AF-A0A5C3MNY5-F1
#
_cell.length_a   1.000
_cell.length_b   1.000
_cell.length_c   1.000
_cell.angle_alpha   90.00
_cell.angle_beta   90.00
_cell.angle_gamma   90.00
#
_symmetry.space_group_name_H-M   'P 1'
#
loop_
_entity.id
_entity.type
_entity.pdbx_description
1 polymer ?
#
loop_
_entity_poly.entity_id
_entity_poly.type
_entity_poly.pdbx_seq_one_letter_code
_entity_poly.pdbx_strand_id
1 'polypeptide(L)'
;MSQKGDSNLYKFHRPKINLRETPHPLKEESKACLKRLASYRSKPPKLTFPRSRCAAVLVALFVGRMGDLYVLLSRRSATLRSYAGDTSLPGGKVDPQDKTIEDTARREAFEEIGLPIDRQKAPLLCVLEPFMARDQIIVTPVVVLILNNDVRPILNAAEVATLFSHPLAAFLSESPFPTEPEVMELPYHSFDDIPWKWGKAKEQKIRMHRFLTGREAGGVKPVFGLTAAIMIEVAKIGYAREPEFEVDAENQPSQLERIVSAMKYAEHFKEAMREENLDPERLPDPSKFAHHGRRRDPRRRRGRSRL
;
A
#
# COMPACT_ATOMS: atom_id res chain seq x y z
N MET A 1 -20.93 10.92 30.51
CA MET A 1 -21.55 9.77 29.80
C MET A 1 -20.58 9.31 28.73
N SER A 2 -19.83 8.24 28.98
CA SER A 2 -18.77 7.74 28.08
C SER A 2 -19.40 6.87 27.00
N GLN A 3 -19.37 7.33 25.74
CA GLN A 3 -19.71 6.49 24.60
C GLN A 3 -18.59 5.45 24.43
N LYS A 4 -18.92 4.17 24.61
CA LYS A 4 -18.08 3.06 24.15
C LYS A 4 -17.92 3.19 22.63
N GLY A 5 -16.81 3.79 22.20
CA GLY A 5 -16.45 3.99 20.80
C GLY A 5 -16.07 2.67 20.15
N ASP A 6 -17.06 1.90 19.73
CA ASP A 6 -16.86 0.82 18.78
C ASP A 6 -16.42 1.46 17.46
N SER A 7 -15.11 1.50 17.20
CA SER A 7 -14.50 2.29 16.12
C SER A 7 -15.13 1.93 14.77
N ASN A 8 -15.93 2.85 14.24
CA ASN A 8 -16.56 2.74 12.92
C ASN A 8 -15.54 2.82 11.78
N LEU A 9 -14.25 3.01 12.09
CA LEU A 9 -13.19 3.34 11.14
C LEU A 9 -13.03 2.27 10.04
N TYR A 10 -13.29 1.01 10.35
CA TYR A 10 -13.18 -0.13 9.42
C TYR A 10 -14.54 -0.70 8.99
N LYS A 11 -15.64 0.06 9.14
CA LYS A 11 -16.94 -0.29 8.55
C LYS A 11 -17.13 0.48 7.24
N PHE A 12 -17.31 -0.21 6.12
CA PHE A 12 -17.43 0.41 4.80
C PHE A 12 -18.48 -0.28 3.92
N HIS A 13 -19.12 0.51 3.06
CA HIS A 13 -20.12 0.04 2.10
C HIS A 13 -19.44 -0.65 0.91
N ARG A 14 -20.05 -1.73 0.40
CA ARG A 14 -19.49 -2.53 -0.70
C ARG A 14 -20.40 -2.40 -1.93
N PRO A 15 -20.08 -1.50 -2.87
CA PRO A 15 -20.91 -1.34 -4.05
C PRO A 15 -20.84 -2.58 -4.95
N LYS A 16 -21.91 -2.87 -5.67
CA LYS A 16 -21.84 -3.80 -6.81
C LYS A 16 -21.14 -3.08 -7.95
N ILE A 17 -19.99 -3.61 -8.38
CA ILE A 17 -19.22 -3.01 -9.47
C ILE A 17 -19.69 -3.61 -10.79
N ASN A 18 -20.19 -2.75 -11.68
CA ASN A 18 -20.54 -3.13 -13.02
C ASN A 18 -19.34 -2.94 -13.95
N LEU A 19 -18.62 -4.02 -14.23
CA LEU A 19 -17.43 -3.98 -15.10
C LEU A 19 -17.74 -3.61 -16.56
N ARG A 20 -19.02 -3.49 -16.96
CA ARG A 20 -19.38 -2.96 -18.28
C ARG A 20 -19.25 -1.43 -18.35
N GLU A 21 -19.19 -0.76 -17.20
CA GLU A 21 -19.00 0.69 -17.11
C GLU A 21 -17.51 1.08 -17.18
N THR A 22 -16.59 0.12 -17.34
CA THR A 22 -15.19 0.44 -17.58
C THR A 22 -15.01 1.08 -18.96
N PRO A 23 -14.14 2.09 -19.09
CA PRO A 23 -14.06 2.89 -20.30
C PRO A 23 -13.38 2.18 -21.47
N HIS A 24 -12.65 1.10 -21.20
CA HIS A 24 -12.01 0.25 -22.20
C HIS A 24 -12.35 -1.22 -21.91
N PRO A 25 -12.41 -2.08 -22.95
CA PRO A 25 -12.55 -3.52 -22.74
C PRO A 25 -11.39 -4.05 -21.88
N LEU A 26 -11.74 -4.77 -20.82
CA LEU A 26 -10.77 -5.41 -19.93
C LEU A 26 -10.18 -6.66 -20.59
N LYS A 27 -8.87 -6.88 -20.40
CA LYS A 27 -8.30 -8.23 -20.57
C LYS A 27 -8.94 -9.20 -19.57
N GLU A 28 -9.02 -10.48 -19.92
CA GLU A 28 -9.60 -11.49 -19.01
C GLU A 28 -8.83 -11.58 -17.69
N GLU A 29 -7.51 -11.40 -17.71
CA GLU A 29 -6.69 -11.35 -16.50
C GLU A 29 -7.03 -10.14 -15.61
N SER A 30 -7.18 -8.95 -16.20
CA SER A 30 -7.61 -7.72 -15.51
C SER A 30 -9.01 -7.88 -14.89
N LYS A 31 -9.93 -8.52 -15.61
CA LYS A 31 -11.28 -8.80 -15.13
C LYS A 31 -11.28 -9.78 -13.96
N ALA A 32 -10.47 -10.83 -14.03
CA ALA A 32 -10.25 -11.75 -12.91
C ALA A 32 -9.63 -11.01 -11.71
N CYS A 33 -8.68 -10.12 -11.97
CA CYS A 33 -8.02 -9.29 -10.95
C CYS A 33 -9.01 -8.41 -10.18
N LEU A 34 -9.84 -7.64 -10.89
CA LEU A 34 -10.87 -6.80 -10.27
C LEU A 34 -11.89 -7.63 -9.48
N LYS A 35 -12.30 -8.79 -9.97
CA LYS A 35 -13.22 -9.69 -9.25
C LYS A 35 -12.63 -10.18 -7.92
N ARG A 36 -11.34 -10.54 -7.90
CA ARG A 36 -10.65 -10.98 -6.67
C ARG A 36 -10.48 -9.84 -5.68
N LEU A 37 -10.11 -8.65 -6.14
CA LEU A 37 -10.04 -7.47 -5.27
C LEU A 37 -11.43 -7.14 -4.68
N ALA A 38 -12.48 -7.14 -5.50
CA ALA A 38 -13.86 -6.89 -5.04
C ALA A 38 -14.38 -7.95 -4.06
N SER A 39 -13.94 -9.21 -4.20
CA SER A 39 -14.30 -10.30 -3.28
C SER A 39 -13.38 -10.40 -2.06
N TYR A 40 -12.25 -9.69 -2.06
CA TYR A 40 -11.28 -9.73 -0.97
C TYR A 40 -11.88 -9.22 0.35
N ARG A 41 -11.59 -9.94 1.43
CA ARG A 41 -12.00 -9.61 2.79
C ARG A 41 -10.78 -9.67 3.67
N SER A 42 -10.25 -8.51 4.05
CA SER A 42 -9.22 -8.44 5.08
C SER A 42 -9.72 -9.11 6.36
N LYS A 43 -8.85 -9.81 7.06
CA LYS A 43 -9.13 -10.35 8.40
C LYS A 43 -8.35 -9.52 9.42
N PRO A 44 -8.74 -8.26 9.67
CA PRO A 44 -8.01 -7.44 10.61
C PRO A 44 -8.04 -8.12 11.98
N PRO A 45 -6.93 -8.06 12.73
CA PRO A 45 -6.90 -8.55 14.08
C PRO A 45 -7.90 -7.77 14.94
N LYS A 46 -8.40 -8.39 16.01
CA LYS A 46 -9.26 -7.73 17.01
C LYS A 46 -8.42 -6.79 17.88
N LEU A 47 -7.79 -5.80 17.27
CA LEU A 47 -6.97 -4.76 17.89
C LEU A 47 -7.57 -3.40 17.58
N THR A 48 -7.50 -2.50 18.56
CA THR A 48 -7.86 -1.10 18.36
C THR A 48 -6.58 -0.30 18.19
N PHE A 49 -6.48 0.45 17.10
CA PHE A 49 -5.34 1.32 16.82
C PHE A 49 -5.64 2.74 17.28
N PRO A 50 -4.66 3.47 17.85
CA PRO A 50 -4.82 4.90 18.12
C PRO A 50 -4.94 5.65 16.80
N ARG A 51 -6.07 6.36 16.62
CA ARG A 51 -6.42 7.07 15.38
C ARG A 51 -5.38 8.11 15.00
N SER A 52 -4.78 8.78 15.98
CA SER A 52 -3.70 9.76 15.78
C SER A 52 -2.43 9.18 15.14
N ARG A 53 -2.28 7.85 15.14
CA ARG A 53 -1.20 7.11 14.47
C ARG A 53 -1.71 6.31 13.27
N CYS A 54 -2.94 6.53 12.83
CA CYS A 54 -3.48 5.91 11.63
C CYS A 54 -3.41 6.86 10.43
N ALA A 55 -3.20 6.29 9.27
CA ALA A 55 -3.25 6.93 7.98
C ALA A 55 -3.92 6.00 6.96
N ALA A 56 -4.40 6.57 5.86
CA ALA A 56 -4.94 5.82 4.74
C ALA A 56 -4.28 6.28 3.45
N VAL A 57 -4.05 5.33 2.54
CA VAL A 57 -3.60 5.62 1.18
C VAL A 57 -4.56 5.02 0.17
N LEU A 58 -4.81 5.75 -0.91
CA LEU A 58 -5.71 5.33 -1.97
C LEU A 58 -4.94 4.65 -3.09
N VAL A 59 -5.21 3.36 -3.29
CA VAL A 59 -4.77 2.60 -4.47
C VAL A 59 -5.84 2.77 -5.54
N ALA A 60 -5.70 3.84 -6.32
CA ALA A 60 -6.63 4.17 -7.39
C ALA A 60 -6.27 3.41 -8.67
N LEU A 61 -7.02 2.34 -8.97
CA LEU A 61 -6.86 1.54 -10.17
C LEU A 61 -7.70 2.11 -11.31
N PHE A 62 -7.20 2.04 -12.54
CA PHE A 62 -7.96 2.35 -13.75
C PHE A 62 -7.60 1.40 -14.88
N VAL A 63 -8.47 1.34 -15.89
CA VAL A 63 -8.27 0.47 -17.06
C VAL A 63 -7.53 1.25 -18.14
N GLY A 64 -6.35 0.77 -18.53
CA GLY A 64 -5.58 1.31 -19.65
C GLY A 64 -6.24 1.02 -21.00
N ARG A 65 -5.78 1.69 -22.05
CA ARG A 65 -6.34 1.55 -23.42
C ARG A 65 -6.33 0.12 -23.96
N MET A 66 -5.35 -0.68 -23.53
CA MET A 66 -5.21 -2.09 -23.93
C MET A 66 -5.90 -3.08 -22.98
N GLY A 67 -6.68 -2.58 -22.02
CA GLY A 67 -7.44 -3.40 -21.06
C GLY A 67 -6.65 -3.87 -19.83
N ASP A 68 -5.38 -3.49 -19.71
CA ASP A 68 -4.54 -3.71 -18.53
C ASP A 68 -4.95 -2.80 -17.36
N LEU A 69 -4.69 -3.24 -16.13
CA LEU A 69 -4.88 -2.42 -14.94
C LEU A 69 -3.64 -1.60 -14.64
N TYR A 70 -3.85 -0.31 -14.43
CA TYR A 70 -2.84 0.63 -13.99
C TYR A 70 -3.20 1.16 -12.61
N VAL A 71 -2.18 1.50 -11.82
CA VAL A 71 -2.32 2.27 -10.59
C VAL A 71 -1.89 3.71 -10.84
N LEU A 72 -2.63 4.66 -10.29
CA LEU A 72 -2.27 6.07 -10.25
C LEU A 72 -1.29 6.35 -9.09
N LEU A 73 -0.19 7.02 -9.39
CA LEU A 73 0.88 7.38 -8.46
C LEU A 73 1.19 8.88 -8.56
N SER A 74 1.63 9.46 -7.46
CA SER A 74 2.05 10.86 -7.38
C SER A 74 3.56 10.95 -7.13
N ARG A 75 4.18 11.99 -7.70
CA ARG A 75 5.47 12.48 -7.22
C ARG A 75 5.20 13.61 -6.24
N ARG A 76 5.60 13.43 -4.98
CA ARG A 76 5.44 14.46 -3.94
C ARG A 76 6.21 15.73 -4.29
N SER A 77 5.70 16.89 -3.89
CA SER A 77 6.39 18.17 -4.07
C SER A 77 7.76 18.13 -3.39
N ALA A 78 8.74 18.77 -4.03
CA ALA A 78 10.10 18.89 -3.49
C ALA A 78 10.17 19.80 -2.26
N THR A 79 9.14 20.61 -2.01
CA THR A 79 9.09 21.56 -0.90
C THR A 79 8.54 20.96 0.40
N LEU A 80 8.11 19.69 0.39
CA LEU A 80 7.57 19.04 1.58
C LEU A 80 8.68 18.69 2.57
N ARG A 81 8.36 18.81 3.88
CA ARG A 81 9.29 18.51 4.97
C ARG A 81 9.67 17.03 5.05
N SER A 82 8.81 16.14 4.56
CA SER A 82 8.99 14.69 4.57
C SER A 82 8.74 14.10 3.18
N TYR A 83 9.56 13.12 2.82
CA TYR A 83 9.44 12.33 1.58
C TYR A 83 9.42 13.21 0.30
N ALA A 84 10.18 14.31 0.30
CA ALA A 84 10.24 15.25 -0.82
C ALA A 84 10.67 14.55 -2.13
N GLY A 85 9.85 14.71 -3.19
CA GLY A 85 10.09 14.10 -4.49
C GLY A 85 9.87 12.58 -4.56
N ASP A 86 9.44 11.93 -3.46
CA ASP A 86 9.19 10.49 -3.45
C ASP A 86 7.94 10.14 -4.26
N THR A 87 7.96 8.93 -4.83
CA THR A 87 6.79 8.33 -5.47
C THR A 87 5.89 7.71 -4.40
N SER A 88 4.64 8.16 -4.35
CA SER A 88 3.66 7.75 -3.35
C SER A 88 2.29 7.46 -3.95
N LEU A 89 1.49 6.75 -3.17
CA LEU A 89 0.04 6.74 -3.32
C LEU A 89 -0.53 8.01 -2.69
N PRO A 90 -1.62 8.58 -3.22
CA PRO A 90 -2.33 9.66 -2.55
C PRO A 90 -2.80 9.21 -1.16
N GLY A 91 -2.65 10.05 -0.15
CA GLY A 91 -3.04 9.67 1.20
C GLY A 91 -2.35 10.43 2.31
N GLY A 92 -2.87 10.25 3.52
CA GLY A 92 -2.44 11.00 4.68
C GLY A 92 -3.06 10.47 5.97
N LYS A 93 -2.89 11.25 7.04
CA LYS A 93 -3.31 10.85 8.39
C LYS A 93 -4.83 10.92 8.54
N VAL A 94 -5.35 10.10 9.44
CA VAL A 94 -6.77 10.15 9.81
C VAL A 94 -7.06 11.48 10.51
N ASP A 95 -8.05 12.22 10.00
CA ASP A 95 -8.60 13.41 10.65
C ASP A 95 -9.65 13.02 11.71
N PRO A 96 -9.84 13.81 12.79
CA PRO A 96 -10.94 13.60 13.73
C PRO A 96 -12.34 13.53 13.10
N GLN A 97 -12.55 14.20 11.95
CA GLN A 97 -13.82 14.23 11.23
C GLN A 97 -14.04 13.01 10.32
N ASP A 98 -12.98 12.26 10.01
CA ASP A 98 -13.07 11.09 9.13
C ASP A 98 -13.85 9.97 9.82
N LYS A 99 -14.97 9.54 9.22
CA LYS A 99 -15.82 8.49 9.84
C LYS A 99 -15.22 7.11 9.62
N THR A 100 -14.60 6.88 8.47
CA THR A 100 -14.01 5.62 8.04
C THR A 100 -12.62 5.83 7.42
N ILE A 101 -11.84 4.76 7.34
CA ILE A 101 -10.52 4.79 6.69
C ILE A 101 -10.63 5.04 5.18
N GLU A 102 -11.76 4.64 4.58
CA GLU A 102 -12.11 4.99 3.21
C GLU A 102 -12.33 6.50 3.07
N ASP A 103 -13.02 7.13 4.03
CA ASP A 103 -13.23 8.59 4.02
C ASP A 103 -11.89 9.33 4.10
N THR A 104 -10.96 8.89 4.95
CA THR A 104 -9.59 9.44 5.01
C THR A 104 -8.90 9.33 3.65
N ALA A 105 -8.86 8.14 3.04
CA ALA A 105 -8.18 7.95 1.75
C ALA A 105 -8.81 8.80 0.63
N ARG A 106 -10.13 8.96 0.63
CA ARG A 106 -10.86 9.77 -0.36
C ARG A 106 -10.65 11.26 -0.15
N ARG A 107 -10.67 11.74 1.09
CA ARG A 107 -10.41 13.15 1.42
C ARG A 107 -9.01 13.53 0.95
N GLU A 108 -8.00 12.78 1.35
CA GLU A 108 -6.60 13.04 0.99
C GLU A 108 -6.40 12.96 -0.53
N ALA A 109 -6.96 11.96 -1.22
CA ALA A 109 -6.88 11.90 -2.68
C ALA A 109 -7.63 13.06 -3.37
N PHE A 110 -8.71 13.58 -2.79
CA PHE A 110 -9.38 14.76 -3.30
C PHE A 110 -8.53 16.02 -3.10
N GLU A 111 -7.93 16.19 -1.93
CA GLU A 111 -7.07 17.33 -1.59
C GLU A 111 -5.78 17.37 -2.43
N GLU A 112 -5.09 16.23 -2.56
CA GLU A 112 -3.80 16.15 -3.25
C GLU A 112 -3.95 16.16 -4.78
N ILE A 113 -4.94 15.45 -5.32
CA ILE A 113 -5.04 15.16 -6.77
C ILE A 113 -6.43 15.42 -7.36
N GLY A 114 -7.37 15.97 -6.61
CA GLY A 114 -8.71 16.30 -7.12
C GLY A 114 -9.55 15.06 -7.48
N LEU A 115 -9.21 13.88 -6.98
CA LEU A 115 -9.95 12.67 -7.30
C LEU A 115 -11.36 12.75 -6.68
N PRO A 116 -12.45 12.52 -7.43
CA PRO A 116 -13.80 12.68 -6.90
C PRO A 116 -14.07 11.81 -5.68
N ILE A 117 -14.64 12.42 -4.64
CA ILE A 117 -15.14 11.73 -3.44
C ILE A 117 -16.34 10.82 -3.78
N ASP A 118 -17.01 11.08 -4.91
CA ASP A 118 -18.14 10.30 -5.41
C ASP A 118 -17.79 8.80 -5.58
N ARG A 119 -18.38 7.98 -4.71
CA ARG A 119 -18.19 6.53 -4.67
C ARG A 119 -18.70 5.82 -5.92
N GLN A 120 -19.56 6.44 -6.73
CA GLN A 120 -20.00 5.85 -8.00
C GLN A 120 -18.95 6.01 -9.10
N LYS A 121 -18.20 7.12 -9.10
CA LYS A 121 -17.12 7.37 -10.07
C LYS A 121 -15.85 6.58 -9.75
N ALA A 122 -15.59 6.36 -8.46
CA ALA A 122 -14.47 5.58 -7.95
C ALA A 122 -14.93 4.59 -6.88
N PRO A 123 -15.66 3.51 -7.23
CA PRO A 123 -16.14 2.52 -6.28
C PRO A 123 -15.02 1.81 -5.53
N LEU A 124 -15.28 1.54 -4.25
CA LEU A 124 -14.43 0.72 -3.39
C LEU A 124 -14.41 -0.74 -3.89
N LEU A 125 -13.20 -1.26 -4.11
CA LEU A 125 -12.96 -2.68 -4.34
C LEU A 125 -12.78 -3.40 -3.00
N CYS A 126 -11.78 -2.97 -2.23
CA CYS A 126 -11.47 -3.54 -0.92
C CYS A 126 -10.63 -2.59 -0.08
N VAL A 127 -10.52 -2.93 1.20
CA VAL A 127 -9.54 -2.37 2.14
C VAL A 127 -8.62 -3.52 2.53
N LEU A 128 -7.32 -3.30 2.47
CA LEU A 128 -6.30 -4.30 2.84
C LEU A 128 -5.98 -4.21 4.33
N GLU A 129 -5.28 -5.21 4.84
CA GLU A 129 -4.62 -5.17 6.13
C GLU A 129 -3.67 -3.96 6.22
N PRO A 130 -3.52 -3.37 7.41
CA PRO A 130 -2.63 -2.24 7.61
C PRO A 130 -1.15 -2.62 7.50
N PHE A 131 -0.36 -1.64 7.11
CA PHE A 131 1.09 -1.71 7.02
C PHE A 131 1.72 -0.76 8.04
N MET A 132 2.90 -1.11 8.54
CA MET A 132 3.64 -0.22 9.43
C MET A 132 4.68 0.58 8.64
N ALA A 133 4.48 1.90 8.61
CA ALA A 133 5.41 2.85 8.03
C ALA A 133 6.63 3.08 8.94
N ARG A 134 7.70 3.63 8.36
CA ARG A 134 8.97 3.90 9.07
C ARG A 134 8.85 4.97 10.15
N ASP A 135 7.98 5.93 9.94
CA ASP A 135 7.65 7.04 10.83
C ASP A 135 6.64 6.66 11.92
N GLN A 136 6.45 5.36 12.20
CA GLN A 136 5.55 4.87 13.24
C GLN A 136 4.08 5.27 13.00
N ILE A 137 3.64 5.14 11.76
CA ILE A 137 2.25 5.33 11.33
C ILE A 137 1.70 4.00 10.78
N ILE A 138 0.48 3.66 11.19
CA ILE A 138 -0.29 2.53 10.70
C ILE A 138 -1.03 2.98 9.44
N VAL A 139 -0.56 2.55 8.27
CA VAL A 139 -1.10 2.95 6.97
C VAL A 139 -2.01 1.85 6.44
N THR A 140 -3.28 2.17 6.20
CA THR A 140 -4.25 1.23 5.63
C THR A 140 -4.47 1.51 4.14
N PRO A 141 -4.20 0.54 3.23
CA PRO A 141 -4.50 0.72 1.82
C PRO A 141 -5.99 0.56 1.51
N VAL A 142 -6.55 1.53 0.80
CA VAL A 142 -7.94 1.53 0.31
C VAL A 142 -7.90 1.44 -1.20
N VAL A 143 -8.43 0.36 -1.78
CA VAL A 143 -8.37 0.09 -3.22
C VAL A 143 -9.69 0.50 -3.88
N VAL A 144 -9.62 1.37 -4.87
CA VAL A 144 -10.79 1.82 -5.66
C VAL A 144 -10.56 1.58 -7.14
N LEU A 145 -11.63 1.47 -7.90
CA LEU A 145 -11.60 1.43 -9.36
C LEU A 145 -12.16 2.73 -9.92
N ILE A 146 -11.37 3.52 -10.63
CA ILE A 146 -11.84 4.67 -11.40
C ILE A 146 -12.57 4.14 -12.63
N LEU A 147 -13.88 4.38 -12.70
CA LEU A 147 -14.72 4.00 -13.85
C LEU A 147 -14.86 5.13 -14.86
N ASN A 148 -14.79 6.39 -14.41
CA ASN A 148 -14.99 7.55 -15.27
C ASN A 148 -13.66 8.10 -15.80
N ASN A 149 -13.46 8.04 -17.12
CA ASN A 149 -12.29 8.60 -17.81
C ASN A 149 -12.30 10.13 -17.94
N ASP A 150 -13.40 10.79 -17.63
CA ASP A 150 -13.49 12.25 -17.57
C ASP A 150 -12.95 12.81 -16.25
N VAL A 151 -12.57 11.94 -15.32
CA VAL A 151 -11.81 12.36 -14.14
C VAL A 151 -10.52 13.01 -14.62
N ARG A 152 -10.44 14.32 -14.47
CA ARG A 152 -9.24 15.13 -14.69
C ARG A 152 -8.69 15.48 -13.31
N PRO A 153 -7.62 14.81 -12.85
CA PRO A 153 -6.99 15.15 -11.59
C PRO A 153 -6.58 16.63 -11.58
N ILE A 154 -6.88 17.32 -10.50
CA ILE A 154 -6.45 18.69 -10.25
C ILE A 154 -5.43 18.63 -9.14
N LEU A 155 -4.17 18.93 -9.46
CA LEU A 155 -3.07 18.76 -8.51
C LEU A 155 -2.99 19.95 -7.56
N ASN A 156 -2.91 19.67 -6.27
CA ASN A 156 -2.40 20.63 -5.33
C ASN A 156 -0.87 20.70 -5.47
N ALA A 157 -0.37 21.70 -6.21
CA ALA A 157 1.06 21.85 -6.49
C ALA A 157 1.93 22.00 -5.22
N ALA A 158 1.34 22.39 -4.08
CA ALA A 158 2.06 22.44 -2.80
C ALA A 158 2.45 21.04 -2.30
N GLU A 159 1.69 20.02 -2.67
CA GLU A 159 1.83 18.65 -2.17
C GLU A 159 2.24 17.65 -3.26
N VAL A 160 1.76 17.84 -4.49
CA VAL A 160 1.99 16.94 -5.62
C VAL A 160 2.61 17.71 -6.78
N ALA A 161 3.80 17.28 -7.21
CA ALA A 161 4.48 17.84 -8.36
C ALA A 161 3.93 17.29 -9.68
N THR A 162 3.72 15.97 -9.77
CA THR A 162 3.23 15.31 -10.99
C THR A 162 2.43 14.06 -10.65
N LEU A 163 1.56 13.65 -11.58
CA LEU A 163 0.93 12.33 -11.59
C LEU A 163 1.51 11.48 -12.72
N PHE A 164 1.57 10.19 -12.47
CA PHE A 164 1.84 9.19 -13.48
C PHE A 164 1.16 7.88 -13.11
N SER A 165 1.23 6.91 -14.01
CA SER A 165 0.66 5.59 -13.79
C SER A 165 1.65 4.50 -14.09
N HIS A 166 1.49 3.36 -13.43
CA HIS A 166 2.29 2.16 -13.64
C HIS A 166 1.39 0.92 -13.77
N PRO A 167 1.71 -0.08 -14.61
CA PRO A 167 0.90 -1.30 -14.68
C PRO A 167 0.93 -2.05 -13.35
N LEU A 168 -0.23 -2.43 -12.83
CA LEU A 168 -0.31 -3.13 -11.54
C LEU A 168 0.42 -4.49 -11.59
N ALA A 169 0.30 -5.21 -12.70
CA ALA A 169 0.97 -6.50 -12.91
C ALA A 169 2.51 -6.40 -12.86
N ALA A 170 3.07 -5.23 -13.16
CA ALA A 170 4.52 -5.01 -13.20
C ALA A 170 5.17 -5.12 -11.81
N PHE A 171 4.42 -4.99 -10.72
CA PHE A 171 4.91 -5.18 -9.36
C PHE A 171 5.09 -6.65 -8.95
N LEU A 172 4.80 -7.60 -9.85
CA LEU A 172 5.03 -9.03 -9.62
C LEU A 172 6.21 -9.60 -10.42
N SER A 173 6.85 -8.78 -11.27
CA SER A 173 7.89 -9.23 -12.19
C SER A 173 9.22 -8.53 -11.94
N GLU A 174 10.31 -9.24 -12.22
CA GLU A 174 11.67 -8.66 -12.20
C GLU A 174 11.97 -7.86 -13.47
N SER A 175 11.29 -8.16 -14.59
CA SER A 175 11.44 -7.47 -15.87
C SER A 175 10.15 -7.53 -16.71
N PRO A 176 9.14 -6.68 -16.40
CA PRO A 176 7.83 -6.72 -17.04
C PRO A 176 7.79 -6.07 -18.43
N PHE A 177 8.85 -5.38 -18.82
CA PHE A 177 8.94 -4.66 -20.08
C PHE A 177 10.02 -5.27 -20.97
N PRO A 178 9.83 -5.31 -22.30
CA PRO A 178 10.91 -5.68 -23.21
C PRO A 178 12.10 -4.74 -23.00
N THR A 179 13.27 -5.31 -22.71
CA THR A 179 14.52 -4.57 -22.54
C THR A 179 15.50 -4.98 -23.62
N GLU A 180 16.06 -4.00 -24.32
CA GLU A 180 17.23 -4.27 -25.18
C GLU A 180 18.46 -4.50 -24.27
N PRO A 181 19.21 -5.61 -24.43
CA PRO A 181 20.26 -6.03 -23.50
C PRO A 181 21.37 -5.00 -23.25
N GLU A 182 21.54 -4.06 -24.17
CA GLU A 182 22.67 -3.13 -24.21
C GLU A 182 22.33 -1.74 -23.64
N VAL A 183 21.07 -1.48 -23.26
CA VAL A 183 20.57 -0.12 -22.99
C VAL A 183 20.28 0.14 -21.51
N MET A 184 20.21 -0.88 -20.64
CA MET A 184 19.90 -0.67 -19.23
C MET A 184 21.10 -0.87 -18.30
N GLU A 185 21.52 0.22 -17.65
CA GLU A 185 22.53 0.18 -16.58
C GLU A 185 21.99 -0.42 -15.27
N LEU A 186 20.66 -0.38 -15.05
CA LEU A 186 20.02 -0.77 -13.79
C LEU A 186 18.83 -1.72 -14.01
N PRO A 187 18.64 -2.75 -13.16
CA PRO A 187 17.51 -3.65 -13.26
C PRO A 187 16.20 -2.94 -12.89
N TYR A 188 15.09 -3.34 -13.53
CA TYR A 188 13.76 -2.81 -13.22
C TYR A 188 13.39 -3.03 -11.74
N HIS A 189 13.64 -4.23 -11.21
CA HIS A 189 13.42 -4.57 -9.80
C HIS A 189 14.75 -4.73 -9.05
N SER A 190 14.80 -4.17 -7.84
CA SER A 190 15.88 -4.38 -6.88
C SER A 190 15.33 -4.37 -5.46
N PHE A 191 16.13 -4.79 -4.48
CA PHE A 191 15.75 -4.70 -3.07
C PHE A 191 16.98 -4.56 -2.17
N ASP A 192 16.75 -4.02 -0.98
CA ASP A 192 17.73 -3.94 0.10
C ASP A 192 17.11 -4.51 1.39
N ASP A 193 17.83 -5.37 2.10
CA ASP A 193 17.42 -5.83 3.43
C ASP A 193 17.97 -4.87 4.49
N ILE A 194 17.10 -4.00 5.02
CA ILE A 194 17.48 -2.93 5.94
C ILE A 194 17.21 -3.32 7.41
N PRO A 195 18.07 -2.89 8.36
CA PRO A 195 17.82 -3.09 9.77
C PRO A 195 16.60 -2.28 10.22
N TRP A 196 15.79 -2.89 11.08
CA TRP A 196 14.56 -2.35 11.61
C TRP A 196 14.46 -2.63 13.10
N LYS A 197 14.28 -1.56 13.89
CA LYS A 197 14.21 -1.64 15.35
C LYS A 197 13.37 -0.50 15.92
N TRP A 198 12.53 -0.81 16.90
CA TRP A 198 11.82 0.20 17.71
C TRP A 198 12.07 0.00 19.18
N GLY A 199 12.48 1.06 19.87
CA GLY A 199 12.70 1.05 21.30
C GLY A 199 13.55 -0.15 21.74
N LYS A 200 12.99 -0.98 22.63
CA LYS A 200 13.62 -2.19 23.17
C LYS A 200 13.36 -3.46 22.35
N ALA A 201 12.68 -3.38 21.21
CA ALA A 201 12.46 -4.53 20.35
C ALA A 201 13.78 -5.09 19.81
N LYS A 202 13.79 -6.40 19.53
CA LYS A 202 14.91 -7.06 18.85
C LYS A 202 15.07 -6.45 17.45
N GLU A 203 16.31 -6.19 17.05
CA GLU A 203 16.60 -5.77 15.67
C GLU A 203 16.25 -6.90 14.70
N GLN A 204 15.50 -6.55 13.67
CA GLN A 204 15.06 -7.45 12.61
C GLN A 204 15.43 -6.84 11.27
N LYS A 205 15.52 -7.65 10.22
CA LYS A 205 15.67 -7.14 8.84
C LYS A 205 14.30 -7.05 8.18
N ILE A 206 14.08 -5.97 7.43
CA ILE A 206 12.96 -5.86 6.51
C ILE A 206 13.47 -5.67 5.10
N ARG A 207 12.84 -6.35 4.14
CA ARG A 207 13.11 -6.20 2.73
C ARG A 207 12.42 -4.96 2.20
N MET A 208 13.20 -4.09 1.60
CA MET A 208 12.75 -2.87 0.97
C MET A 208 12.89 -2.99 -0.54
N HIS A 209 11.77 -3.21 -1.22
CA HIS A 209 11.73 -3.32 -2.67
C HIS A 209 11.79 -1.96 -3.36
N ARG A 210 12.25 -1.98 -4.61
CA ARG A 210 12.34 -0.83 -5.50
C ARG A 210 12.03 -1.26 -6.93
N PHE A 211 11.17 -0.50 -7.59
CA PHE A 211 10.77 -0.70 -8.98
C PHE A 211 10.99 0.57 -9.77
N LEU A 212 11.79 0.49 -10.84
CA LEU A 212 11.95 1.59 -11.78
C LEU A 212 10.64 1.85 -12.51
N THR A 213 10.46 3.09 -12.94
CA THR A 213 9.23 3.59 -13.56
C THR A 213 9.43 3.98 -15.02
N GLY A 214 10.68 3.98 -15.49
CA GLY A 214 11.07 4.50 -16.80
C GLY A 214 11.05 6.04 -16.86
N ARG A 215 10.97 6.71 -15.70
CA ARG A 215 10.83 8.16 -15.56
C ARG A 215 11.94 8.77 -14.70
N GLU A 216 12.92 7.97 -14.33
CA GLU A 216 14.02 8.35 -13.43
C GLU A 216 14.87 9.49 -14.01
N ALA A 217 15.12 9.49 -15.32
CA ALA A 217 15.79 10.60 -16.01
C ALA A 217 15.03 11.94 -15.89
N GLY A 218 13.70 11.90 -15.71
CA GLY A 218 12.86 13.07 -15.43
C GLY A 218 12.77 13.43 -13.94
N GLY A 219 13.61 12.83 -13.10
CA GLY A 219 13.63 13.04 -11.66
C GLY A 219 12.46 12.40 -10.92
N VAL A 220 11.76 11.42 -11.51
CA VAL A 220 10.79 10.59 -10.78
C VAL A 220 11.57 9.52 -10.04
N LYS A 221 11.46 9.48 -8.71
CA LYS A 221 12.09 8.41 -7.93
C LYS A 221 11.39 7.08 -8.23
N PRO A 222 12.11 5.94 -8.17
CA PRO A 222 11.52 4.62 -8.26
C PRO A 222 10.35 4.44 -7.28
N VAL A 223 9.45 3.49 -7.53
CA VAL A 223 8.48 3.06 -6.51
C VAL A 223 9.24 2.23 -5.48
N PHE A 224 9.35 2.70 -4.24
CA PHE A 224 10.13 2.01 -3.20
C PHE A 224 9.44 1.99 -1.84
N GLY A 225 10.00 1.20 -0.92
CA GLY A 225 9.58 1.22 0.50
C GLY A 225 8.14 0.75 0.70
N LEU A 226 7.39 1.51 1.50
CA LEU A 226 6.01 1.17 1.84
C LEU A 226 5.11 1.13 0.61
N THR A 227 5.26 2.08 -0.32
CA THR A 227 4.49 2.12 -1.58
C THR A 227 4.70 0.81 -2.36
N ALA A 228 5.95 0.37 -2.52
CA ALA A 228 6.28 -0.88 -3.19
C ALA A 228 5.66 -2.10 -2.49
N ALA A 229 5.74 -2.17 -1.16
CA ALA A 229 5.16 -3.26 -0.38
C ALA A 229 3.62 -3.35 -0.55
N ILE A 230 2.94 -2.22 -0.56
CA ILE A 230 1.48 -2.16 -0.80
C ILE A 230 1.17 -2.61 -2.23
N MET A 231 1.92 -2.14 -3.23
CA MET A 231 1.68 -2.52 -4.63
C MET A 231 1.89 -4.01 -4.88
N ILE A 232 2.93 -4.61 -4.28
CA ILE A 232 3.14 -6.06 -4.33
C ILE A 232 1.92 -6.78 -3.76
N GLU A 233 1.42 -6.40 -2.58
CA GLU A 233 0.31 -7.12 -1.95
C GLU A 233 -1.01 -6.96 -2.71
N VAL A 234 -1.33 -5.75 -3.20
CA VAL A 234 -2.51 -5.52 -4.06
C VAL A 234 -2.41 -6.36 -5.33
N ALA A 235 -1.25 -6.37 -6.00
CA ALA A 235 -1.05 -7.14 -7.21
C ALA A 235 -1.15 -8.65 -6.95
N LYS A 236 -0.57 -9.16 -5.86
CA LYS A 236 -0.66 -10.56 -5.45
C LYS A 236 -2.11 -11.01 -5.24
N ILE A 237 -2.90 -10.22 -4.50
CA ILE A 237 -4.31 -10.51 -4.25
C ILE A 237 -5.10 -10.50 -5.55
N GLY A 238 -4.93 -9.45 -6.37
CA GLY A 238 -5.65 -9.28 -7.61
C GLY A 238 -5.32 -10.37 -8.63
N TYR A 239 -4.04 -10.50 -8.99
CA TYR A 239 -3.62 -11.48 -10.00
C TYR A 239 -3.59 -12.92 -9.48
N ALA A 240 -3.72 -13.14 -8.17
CA ALA A 240 -3.60 -14.46 -7.52
C ALA A 240 -2.30 -15.18 -7.91
N ARG A 241 -1.20 -14.43 -7.90
CA ARG A 241 0.13 -14.87 -8.32
C ARG A 241 1.17 -14.34 -7.34
N GLU A 242 2.12 -15.21 -6.95
CA GLU A 242 3.29 -14.78 -6.19
C GLU A 242 4.28 -14.05 -7.10
N PRO A 243 5.05 -13.06 -6.59
CA PRO A 243 6.06 -12.38 -7.38
C PRO A 243 7.19 -13.32 -7.82
N GLU A 244 7.89 -12.93 -8.89
CA GLU A 244 9.09 -13.62 -9.41
C GLU A 244 10.27 -13.59 -8.42
N PHE A 245 10.21 -12.69 -7.44
CA PHE A 245 11.20 -12.48 -6.39
C PHE A 245 10.66 -12.79 -5.00
N GLU A 246 11.56 -12.95 -4.04
CA GLU A 246 11.21 -13.16 -2.62
C GLU A 246 10.79 -11.84 -1.97
N VAL A 247 9.56 -11.79 -1.44
CA VAL A 247 8.93 -10.57 -0.85
C VAL A 247 9.52 -10.21 0.51
N ASP A 248 9.88 -11.22 1.30
CA ASP A 248 10.28 -11.04 2.69
C ASP A 248 11.77 -11.33 2.86
N ALA A 249 12.46 -10.56 3.70
CA ALA A 249 13.80 -10.91 4.16
C ALA A 249 13.75 -12.19 5.01
N GLU A 250 14.91 -12.85 5.19
CA GLU A 250 14.99 -14.02 6.05
C GLU A 250 14.56 -13.67 7.49
N ASN A 251 13.59 -14.43 8.01
CA ASN A 251 12.98 -14.23 9.34
C ASN A 251 12.34 -12.85 9.53
N GLN A 252 11.92 -12.19 8.45
CA GLN A 252 11.20 -10.93 8.52
C GLN A 252 9.90 -11.10 9.32
N PRO A 253 9.62 -10.21 10.31
CA PRO A 253 8.35 -10.20 11.03
C PRO A 253 7.19 -9.84 10.10
N SER A 254 6.00 -10.35 10.41
CA SER A 254 4.80 -9.97 9.65
C SER A 254 4.48 -8.49 9.83
N GLN A 255 3.69 -7.90 8.92
CA GLN A 255 3.21 -6.52 9.10
C GLN A 255 2.49 -6.33 10.42
N LEU A 256 1.71 -7.33 10.84
CA LEU A 256 0.96 -7.23 12.07
C LEU A 256 1.85 -7.38 13.31
N GLU A 257 2.82 -8.30 13.30
CA GLU A 257 3.85 -8.38 14.35
C GLU A 257 4.58 -7.04 14.49
N ARG A 258 4.92 -6.41 13.36
CA ARG A 258 5.53 -5.08 13.33
C ARG A 258 4.61 -4.02 13.94
N ILE A 259 3.33 -3.98 13.57
CA ILE A 259 2.35 -3.04 14.14
C ILE A 259 2.26 -3.19 15.66
N VAL A 260 2.05 -4.42 16.14
CA VAL A 260 1.90 -4.70 17.58
C VAL A 260 3.18 -4.40 18.35
N SER A 261 4.35 -4.69 17.76
CA SER A 261 5.65 -4.34 18.33
C SER A 261 5.83 -2.83 18.48
N ALA A 262 5.48 -2.04 17.45
CA ALA A 262 5.52 -0.58 17.52
C ALA A 262 4.57 -0.04 18.60
N MET A 263 3.33 -0.53 18.62
CA MET A 263 2.33 -0.13 19.61
C MET A 263 2.77 -0.42 21.05
N LYS A 264 3.45 -1.55 21.27
CA LYS A 264 3.92 -1.99 22.59
C LYS A 264 5.19 -1.29 23.05
N TYR A 265 6.13 -1.02 22.14
CA TYR A 265 7.50 -0.63 22.53
C TYR A 265 7.89 0.81 22.18
N ALA A 266 7.22 1.47 21.23
CA ALA A 266 7.54 2.85 20.86
C ALA A 266 6.80 3.85 21.77
N GLU A 267 7.51 4.87 22.28
CA GLU A 267 6.92 5.83 23.23
C GLU A 267 5.77 6.62 22.59
N HIS A 268 5.96 7.11 21.37
CA HIS A 268 4.96 7.85 20.61
C HIS A 268 3.64 7.09 20.37
N PHE A 269 3.69 5.76 20.28
CA PHE A 269 2.49 4.93 20.23
C PHE A 269 1.85 4.78 21.60
N LYS A 270 2.65 4.54 22.65
CA LYS A 270 2.14 4.43 24.02
C LYS A 270 1.48 5.72 24.49
N GLU A 271 2.06 6.88 24.18
CA GLU A 271 1.48 8.20 24.43
C GLU A 271 0.12 8.34 23.73
N ALA A 272 0.07 8.12 22.41
CA ALA A 272 -1.17 8.17 21.63
C ALA A 272 -2.24 7.21 22.14
N MET A 273 -1.86 5.99 22.54
CA MET A 273 -2.77 5.03 23.13
C MET A 273 -3.35 5.54 24.45
N ARG A 274 -2.52 6.07 25.36
CA ARG A 274 -2.99 6.62 26.64
C ARG A 274 -3.94 7.81 26.44
N GLU A 275 -3.61 8.72 25.52
CA GLU A 275 -4.46 9.88 25.16
C GLU A 275 -5.84 9.43 24.62
N GLU A 276 -5.87 8.32 23.88
CA GLU A 276 -7.09 7.74 23.31
C GLU A 276 -7.75 6.69 24.22
N ASN A 277 -7.38 6.62 25.50
CA ASN A 277 -7.90 5.66 26.50
C ASN A 277 -7.73 4.18 26.12
N LEU A 278 -6.66 3.86 25.37
CA LEU A 278 -6.22 2.52 25.03
C LEU A 278 -5.08 2.11 25.98
N ASP A 279 -5.13 0.86 26.46
CA ASP A 279 -4.14 0.31 27.38
C ASP A 279 -3.03 -0.44 26.62
N PRO A 280 -1.80 0.10 26.53
CA PRO A 280 -0.69 -0.56 25.84
C PRO A 280 -0.24 -1.86 26.52
N GLU A 281 -0.48 -2.02 27.82
CA GLU A 281 -0.09 -3.23 28.57
C GLU A 281 -1.02 -4.42 28.29
N ARG A 282 -2.23 -4.14 27.80
CA ARG A 282 -3.17 -5.19 27.34
C ARG A 282 -2.85 -5.72 25.96
N LEU A 283 -1.84 -5.18 25.27
CA LEU A 283 -1.46 -5.68 23.95
C LEU A 283 -0.86 -7.09 24.04
N PRO A 284 -1.32 -8.03 23.19
CA PRO A 284 -0.72 -9.35 23.10
C PRO A 284 0.77 -9.30 22.78
N ASP A 285 1.47 -10.39 23.09
CA ASP A 285 2.86 -10.54 22.65
C ASP A 285 2.96 -10.47 21.11
N PRO A 286 3.81 -9.60 20.53
CA PRO A 286 3.98 -9.48 19.09
C PRO A 286 4.28 -10.81 18.38
N SER A 287 5.01 -11.72 19.03
CA SER A 287 5.39 -13.02 18.46
C SER A 287 4.18 -13.92 18.12
N LYS A 288 3.00 -13.66 18.71
CA LYS A 288 1.74 -14.35 18.36
C LYS A 288 1.25 -14.02 16.94
N PHE A 289 1.79 -12.97 16.32
CA PHE A 289 1.47 -12.55 14.97
C PHE A 289 2.60 -12.86 13.98
N ALA A 290 3.63 -13.58 14.39
CA ALA A 290 4.67 -14.05 13.50
C ALA A 290 4.06 -14.92 12.39
N HIS A 291 4.74 -15.01 11.25
CA HIS A 291 4.36 -15.92 10.17
C HIS A 291 4.47 -17.37 10.64
N HIS A 292 3.42 -17.91 11.26
CA HIS A 292 3.33 -19.32 11.55
C HIS A 292 3.10 -20.08 10.23
N GLY A 293 4.19 -20.52 9.58
CA GLY A 293 4.15 -21.62 8.61
C GLY A 293 4.28 -21.30 7.12
N ARG A 294 5.21 -20.43 6.69
CA ARG A 294 5.78 -20.61 5.33
C ARG A 294 6.99 -21.56 5.43
N ARG A 295 6.74 -22.87 5.36
CA ARG A 295 7.84 -23.83 5.09
C ARG A 295 8.46 -23.41 3.75
N ARG A 296 9.76 -23.11 3.76
CA ARG A 296 10.56 -22.88 2.54
C ARG A 296 10.31 -24.05 1.58
N ASP A 297 9.83 -23.78 0.37
CA ASP A 297 9.87 -24.77 -0.71
C ASP A 297 11.35 -25.00 -1.08
N PRO A 298 11.93 -26.19 -0.87
CA PRO A 298 13.34 -26.45 -1.14
C PRO A 298 13.71 -26.33 -2.64
N ARG A 299 12.73 -26.24 -3.54
CA ARG A 299 12.95 -26.29 -4.99
C ARG A 299 13.53 -25.02 -5.62
N ARG A 300 13.60 -23.89 -4.91
CA ARG A 300 14.13 -22.62 -5.45
C ARG A 300 15.65 -22.47 -5.40
N ARG A 301 16.40 -23.47 -4.93
CA ARG A 301 17.88 -23.38 -4.78
C ARG A 301 18.72 -23.61 -6.04
N ARG A 302 18.13 -23.70 -7.24
CA ARG A 302 18.89 -23.84 -8.49
C ARG A 302 18.74 -22.61 -9.37
N GLY A 303 19.60 -21.62 -9.13
CA GLY A 303 19.74 -20.47 -10.00
C GLY A 303 20.88 -19.57 -9.58
N ARG A 304 22.06 -19.79 -10.18
CA ARG A 304 23.22 -18.89 -10.27
C ARG A 304 24.17 -18.83 -9.07
N SER A 305 25.06 -19.83 -9.05
CA SER A 305 26.50 -19.62 -8.88
C SER A 305 27.17 -20.03 -10.19
N ARG A 306 28.24 -19.31 -10.59
CA ARG A 306 28.96 -19.28 -11.88
C ARG A 306 28.34 -18.25 -12.82
N LEU A 307 29.03 -17.20 -13.28
CA LEU A 307 30.46 -16.87 -13.36
C LEU A 307 30.75 -15.54 -12.68
#